data_AF-A0A9N8ZPZ8-F1
#
_entry.id   AF-A0A9N8ZPZ8-F1
#
_cell.length_a   1.000
_cell.length_b   1.000
_cell.length_c   1.000
_cell.angle_alpha   90.00
_cell.angle_beta   90.00
_cell.angle_gamma   90.00
#
_symmetry.space_group_name_H-M   'P 1'
#
loop_
_entity.id
_entity.type
_entity.pdbx_description
1 polymer ?
#
loop_
_entity_poly.entity_id
_entity_poly.type
_entity_poly.pdbx_seq_one_letter_code
_entity_poly.pdbx_strand_id
1 'polypeptide(L)'
;MSDFSGTDSGISYESTEDEIEINTPTYSVSLMDPIEAVMKPENVLEKFVEVGGRRYLNDNTLKYYLPSDQKEVKRTYDRYFIDKIMWGGNYSAPVSDNLSLGASVLDIGCGAGAWIVDMALDYPVSVFVGIDIAPLFPENHPPNVAFLMCVIS
;
A
#
# COMPACT_ATOMS: atom_id res chain seq x y z
N MET A 1 -40.39 51.11 46.45
CA MET A 1 -40.03 51.01 47.88
C MET A 1 -39.64 49.56 48.08
N SER A 2 -38.39 49.16 48.28
CA SER A 2 -37.22 49.78 48.94
C SER A 2 -35.99 49.04 48.41
N ASP A 3 -35.03 49.74 47.81
CA ASP A 3 -33.78 50.23 48.41
C ASP A 3 -32.62 49.25 48.19
N PHE A 4 -31.75 49.65 47.25
CA PHE A 4 -30.45 49.08 46.93
C PHE A 4 -29.44 49.78 47.85
N SER A 5 -28.84 49.08 48.81
CA SER A 5 -27.70 49.55 49.60
C SER A 5 -26.54 48.57 49.43
N GLY A 6 -25.50 49.00 48.72
CA GLY A 6 -24.29 48.22 48.51
C GLY A 6 -23.38 48.18 49.73
N THR A 7 -22.40 47.28 49.67
CA THR A 7 -21.05 47.50 50.19
C THR A 7 -20.08 46.70 49.33
N ASP A 8 -19.22 47.45 48.66
CA ASP A 8 -18.02 47.02 47.95
C ASP A 8 -16.99 46.55 48.99
N SER A 9 -16.49 45.33 48.84
CA SER A 9 -15.29 44.85 49.51
C SER A 9 -14.43 44.18 48.46
N GLY A 10 -13.38 44.89 48.06
CA GLY A 10 -12.42 44.45 47.05
C GLY A 10 -11.81 43.08 47.37
N ILE A 11 -11.71 42.28 46.33
CA ILE A 11 -10.76 41.17 46.26
C ILE A 11 -10.06 41.31 44.91
N SER A 12 -8.80 41.73 44.97
CA SER A 12 -7.83 41.61 43.89
C SER A 12 -7.65 40.13 43.58
N TYR A 13 -7.91 39.74 42.33
CA TYR A 13 -7.52 38.43 41.82
C TYR A 13 -6.04 38.51 41.44
N GLU A 14 -5.19 37.99 42.33
CA GLU A 14 -3.79 37.68 42.03
C GLU A 14 -3.77 36.49 41.08
N SER A 15 -3.34 36.70 39.84
CA SER A 15 -3.12 35.63 38.87
C SER A 15 -1.83 34.89 39.24
N THR A 16 -1.95 33.79 39.96
CA THR A 16 -0.85 32.83 40.11
C THR A 16 -0.87 31.92 38.88
N GLU A 17 -0.04 32.26 37.88
CA GLU A 17 0.33 31.34 36.81
C GLU A 17 1.25 30.27 37.39
N ASP A 18 0.66 29.21 37.96
CA ASP A 18 1.41 27.99 38.24
C ASP A 18 1.57 27.24 36.91
N GLU A 19 2.72 27.44 36.26
CA GLU A 19 3.14 26.66 35.10
C GLU A 19 3.26 25.18 35.50
N ILE A 20 2.38 24.34 34.96
CA ILE A 20 2.51 22.88 35.07
C ILE A 20 3.67 22.46 34.16
N GLU A 21 4.82 22.16 34.76
CA GLU A 21 6.00 21.67 34.07
C GLU A 21 5.76 20.23 33.57
N ILE A 22 5.32 20.09 32.32
CA ILE A 22 5.17 18.78 31.67
C ILE A 22 6.57 18.30 31.27
N ASN A 23 7.17 17.46 32.10
CA ASN A 23 8.46 16.83 31.82
C ASN A 23 8.31 15.78 30.70
N THR A 24 8.36 16.22 29.44
CA THR A 24 8.51 15.32 28.29
C THR A 24 9.98 14.95 28.14
N PRO A 25 10.34 13.65 28.07
CA PRO A 25 11.72 13.26 27.86
C PRO A 25 12.20 13.73 26.48
N THR A 26 13.14 14.67 26.46
CA THR A 26 13.85 15.09 25.26
C THR A 26 14.78 13.97 24.82
N TYR A 27 14.29 13.07 23.96
CA TYR A 27 15.19 12.20 23.23
C TYR A 27 15.91 13.04 22.19
N SER A 28 17.21 13.25 22.38
CA SER A 28 18.07 13.76 21.32
C SER A 28 18.13 12.73 20.20
N VAL A 29 17.25 12.90 19.21
CA VAL A 29 17.36 12.19 17.94
C VAL A 29 18.60 12.75 17.25
N SER A 30 19.72 12.06 17.41
CA SER A 30 20.83 12.15 16.46
C SER A 30 20.23 11.94 15.08
N LEU A 31 20.26 12.96 14.22
CA LEU A 31 19.88 12.89 12.81
C LEU A 31 20.82 11.88 12.13
N MET A 32 20.51 10.59 12.23
CA MET A 32 20.92 9.62 11.23
C MET A 32 19.87 9.67 10.15
N ASP A 33 20.30 10.06 8.96
CA ASP A 33 19.44 10.29 7.80
C ASP A 33 18.51 9.08 7.53
N PRO A 34 17.17 9.25 7.50
CA PRO A 34 16.23 8.13 7.33
C PRO A 34 16.23 7.50 5.93
N ILE A 35 17.18 7.86 5.06
CA ILE A 35 17.23 7.44 3.66
C ILE A 35 18.25 6.30 3.43
N GLU A 36 19.27 6.15 4.29
CA GLU A 36 20.29 5.09 4.10
C GLU A 36 19.93 3.73 4.74
N ALA A 37 18.90 3.67 5.60
CA ALA A 37 18.47 2.41 6.23
C ALA A 37 17.41 1.64 5.42
N VAL A 38 16.88 2.22 4.34
CA VAL A 38 15.97 1.52 3.41
C VAL A 38 16.81 0.78 2.39
N MET A 39 17.02 -0.51 2.62
CA MET A 39 17.61 -1.47 1.67
C MET A 39 18.97 -1.05 1.07
N LYS A 40 20.04 -1.76 1.45
CA LYS A 40 21.16 -1.89 0.52
C LYS A 40 20.57 -2.28 -0.84
N PRO A 41 20.90 -1.61 -1.95
CA PRO A 41 20.45 -2.05 -3.25
C PRO A 41 21.18 -3.37 -3.49
N GLU A 42 20.55 -4.48 -3.11
CA GLU A 42 20.90 -5.77 -3.69
C GLU A 42 20.85 -5.54 -5.19
N ASN A 43 22.00 -5.71 -5.84
CA ASN A 43 22.18 -5.52 -7.27
C ASN A 43 20.97 -6.07 -8.01
N VAL A 44 20.09 -5.20 -8.52
CA VAL A 44 18.87 -5.64 -9.23
C VAL A 44 19.25 -6.51 -10.43
N LEU A 45 20.47 -6.33 -10.95
CA LEU A 45 21.09 -7.14 -12.00
C LEU A 45 21.40 -8.59 -11.58
N GLU A 46 21.69 -8.86 -10.30
CA GLU A 46 21.90 -10.23 -9.81
C GLU A 46 20.60 -11.02 -9.69
N LYS A 47 19.44 -10.34 -9.65
CA LYS A 47 18.11 -10.95 -9.51
C LYS A 47 17.54 -11.53 -10.80
N PHE A 48 18.14 -11.24 -11.95
CA PHE A 48 17.63 -11.72 -13.25
C PHE A 48 18.73 -12.30 -14.14
N VAL A 49 18.34 -13.28 -14.96
CA VAL A 49 19.20 -13.91 -15.97
C VAL A 49 18.52 -13.86 -17.33
N GLU A 50 19.28 -13.59 -18.38
CA GLU A 50 18.80 -13.69 -19.75
C GLU A 50 19.12 -15.05 -20.36
N VAL A 51 18.10 -15.75 -20.86
CA VAL A 51 18.24 -17.04 -21.54
C VAL A 51 17.44 -16.98 -22.84
N GLY A 52 18.11 -17.11 -23.98
CA GLY A 52 17.45 -17.10 -25.29
C GLY A 52 16.69 -15.81 -25.61
N GLY A 53 17.15 -14.66 -25.10
CA GLY A 53 16.49 -13.35 -25.29
C GLY A 53 15.21 -13.16 -24.46
N ARG A 54 15.02 -13.98 -23.42
CA ARG A 54 13.96 -13.86 -22.42
C ARG A 54 14.63 -13.59 -21.06
N ARG A 55 14.04 -12.73 -20.24
CA ARG A 55 14.52 -12.47 -18.87
C ARG A 55 13.83 -13.42 -17.90
N TYR A 56 14.54 -13.95 -16.92
CA TYR A 56 14.01 -14.83 -15.87
C TYR A 56 14.53 -14.42 -14.51
N LEU A 57 13.84 -14.80 -13.42
CA LEU A 57 14.37 -14.69 -12.08
C LEU A 57 15.61 -15.57 -11.93
N ASN A 58 16.68 -15.00 -11.37
CA ASN A 58 17.95 -15.68 -11.15
C ASN A 58 18.03 -16.20 -9.71
N ASP A 59 17.11 -17.11 -9.38
CA ASP A 59 17.09 -17.77 -8.09
C ASP A 59 16.77 -19.26 -8.28
N ASN A 60 17.78 -20.09 -8.09
CA ASN A 60 17.69 -21.54 -8.26
C ASN A 60 16.92 -22.25 -7.13
N THR A 61 16.60 -21.54 -6.04
CA THR A 61 15.77 -22.07 -4.96
C THR A 61 14.28 -21.95 -5.28
N LEU A 62 13.92 -21.03 -6.19
CA LEU A 62 12.55 -20.80 -6.61
C LEU A 62 12.15 -21.74 -7.75
N LYS A 63 11.00 -22.41 -7.60
CA LYS A 63 10.39 -23.20 -8.68
C LYS A 63 9.53 -22.30 -9.60
N TYR A 64 10.11 -21.25 -10.16
CA TYR A 64 9.42 -20.32 -11.06
C TYR A 64 10.13 -20.27 -12.42
N TYR A 65 9.50 -20.86 -13.44
CA TYR A 65 10.11 -21.05 -14.76
C TYR A 65 9.61 -20.06 -15.82
N LEU A 66 8.71 -19.16 -15.44
CA LEU A 66 8.14 -18.20 -16.39
C LEU A 66 9.09 -17.01 -16.59
N PRO A 67 9.14 -16.45 -17.81
CA PRO A 67 9.90 -15.23 -18.07
C PRO A 67 9.37 -14.05 -17.27
N SER A 68 10.21 -13.06 -17.00
CA SER A 68 9.87 -11.80 -16.35
C SER A 68 10.16 -10.62 -17.30
N ASP A 69 9.59 -10.63 -18.50
CA ASP A 69 9.81 -9.58 -19.51
C ASP A 69 8.50 -9.02 -20.10
N GLN A 70 8.61 -8.00 -20.96
CA GLN A 70 7.44 -7.30 -21.50
C GLN A 70 6.48 -8.21 -22.30
N LYS A 71 6.99 -9.27 -22.92
CA LYS A 71 6.16 -10.25 -23.63
C LYS A 71 5.39 -11.10 -22.62
N GLU A 72 5.98 -11.42 -21.46
CA GLU A 72 5.22 -12.06 -20.37
C GLU A 72 4.14 -11.14 -19.81
N VAL A 73 4.45 -9.85 -19.60
CA VAL A 73 3.44 -8.85 -19.21
C VAL A 73 2.27 -8.89 -20.19
N LYS A 74 2.53 -8.82 -21.49
CA LYS A 74 1.49 -8.92 -22.52
C LYS A 74 0.70 -10.23 -22.41
N ARG A 75 1.37 -11.37 -22.24
CA ARG A 75 0.72 -12.68 -22.10
C ARG A 75 -0.25 -12.71 -20.92
N THR A 76 0.13 -12.15 -19.77
CA THR A 76 -0.71 -12.07 -18.57
C THR A 76 -1.93 -11.16 -18.78
N TYR A 77 -1.76 -10.01 -19.44
CA TYR A 77 -2.87 -9.15 -19.84
C TYR A 77 -3.84 -9.86 -20.79
N ASP A 78 -3.33 -10.48 -21.86
CA ASP A 78 -4.15 -11.23 -22.82
C ASP A 78 -4.96 -12.33 -22.10
N ARG A 79 -4.33 -13.04 -21.16
CA ARG A 79 -5.00 -14.07 -20.36
C ARG A 79 -6.14 -13.51 -19.52
N TYR A 80 -5.89 -12.42 -18.79
CA TYR A 80 -6.92 -11.74 -18.00
C TYR A 80 -8.11 -11.31 -18.85
N PHE A 81 -7.88 -10.70 -20.02
CA PHE A 81 -8.97 -10.28 -20.91
C PHE A 81 -9.80 -11.46 -21.42
N ILE A 82 -9.16 -12.57 -21.78
CA ILE A 82 -9.86 -13.80 -22.17
C ILE A 82 -10.74 -14.29 -21.01
N ASP A 83 -10.20 -14.36 -19.80
CA ASP A 83 -10.95 -14.84 -18.63
C ASP A 83 -12.15 -13.93 -18.32
N LYS A 84 -11.96 -12.60 -18.37
CA LYS A 84 -13.04 -11.62 -18.19
C LYS A 84 -14.15 -11.77 -19.22
N ILE A 85 -13.80 -11.98 -20.50
CA ILE A 85 -14.79 -12.19 -21.57
C ILE A 85 -15.54 -13.50 -21.35
N MET A 86 -14.82 -14.59 -21.04
CA MET A 86 -15.42 -15.90 -20.83
C MET A 86 -16.42 -15.91 -19.66
N TRP A 87 -16.12 -15.19 -18.57
CA TRP A 87 -16.98 -15.08 -17.39
C TRP A 87 -17.94 -13.90 -17.39
N GLY A 88 -17.86 -13.03 -18.41
CA GLY A 88 -18.71 -11.84 -18.51
C GLY A 88 -18.47 -10.82 -17.39
N GLY A 89 -17.32 -10.85 -16.73
CA GLY A 89 -17.02 -10.00 -15.57
C GLY A 89 -15.70 -10.37 -14.88
N ASN A 90 -15.33 -9.60 -13.85
CA ASN A 90 -14.08 -9.79 -13.11
C ASN A 90 -14.14 -10.91 -12.07
N TYR A 91 -15.34 -11.27 -11.59
CA TYR A 91 -15.56 -12.28 -10.57
C TYR A 91 -17.02 -12.77 -10.60
N SER A 92 -17.28 -13.93 -9.99
CA SER A 92 -18.64 -14.51 -9.88
C SER A 92 -19.14 -14.65 -8.44
N ALA A 93 -18.28 -14.39 -7.45
CA ALA A 93 -18.67 -14.45 -6.03
C ALA A 93 -19.62 -13.30 -5.66
N PRO A 94 -20.58 -13.51 -4.74
CA PRO A 94 -21.54 -12.49 -4.34
C PRO A 94 -20.92 -11.51 -3.33
N VAL A 95 -19.91 -10.75 -3.74
CA VAL A 95 -19.10 -9.86 -2.88
C VAL A 95 -19.22 -8.37 -3.23
N SER A 96 -20.09 -8.02 -4.18
CA SER A 96 -20.23 -6.65 -4.69
C SER A 96 -20.54 -5.63 -3.60
N ASP A 97 -21.38 -5.98 -2.61
CA ASP A 97 -21.72 -5.10 -1.50
C ASP A 97 -20.51 -4.86 -0.59
N ASN A 98 -19.74 -5.91 -0.27
CA ASN A 98 -18.52 -5.78 0.52
C ASN A 98 -17.49 -4.89 -0.20
N LEU A 99 -17.32 -5.09 -1.50
CA LEU A 99 -16.40 -4.28 -2.32
C LEU A 99 -16.86 -2.82 -2.41
N SER A 100 -18.17 -2.56 -2.46
CA SER A 100 -18.72 -1.21 -2.51
C SER A 100 -18.61 -0.47 -1.18
N LEU A 101 -18.64 -1.21 -0.06
CA LEU A 101 -18.53 -0.66 1.29
C LEU A 101 -17.09 -0.42 1.75
N GLY A 102 -16.09 -0.94 1.01
CA GLY A 102 -14.67 -0.79 1.33
C GLY A 102 -14.09 -2.06 1.95
N ALA A 103 -13.69 -3.00 1.10
CA ALA A 103 -13.00 -4.22 1.49
C ALA A 103 -11.48 -4.09 1.31
N SER A 104 -10.75 -4.93 2.03
CA SER A 104 -9.33 -5.19 1.75
C SER A 104 -9.22 -6.49 0.97
N VAL A 105 -8.68 -6.40 -0.24
CA VAL A 105 -8.60 -7.52 -1.20
C VAL A 105 -7.14 -7.87 -1.44
N LEU A 106 -6.81 -9.16 -1.37
CA LEU A 106 -5.50 -9.70 -1.68
C LEU A 106 -5.59 -10.60 -2.91
N ASP A 107 -4.75 -10.33 -3.92
CA ASP A 107 -4.60 -11.17 -5.10
C ASP A 107 -3.19 -11.78 -5.12
N ILE A 108 -3.15 -13.10 -5.19
CA ILE A 108 -1.96 -13.93 -5.00
C ILE A 108 -1.53 -14.49 -6.35
N GLY A 109 -0.29 -14.22 -6.75
CA GLY A 109 0.16 -14.53 -8.11
C GLY A 109 -0.44 -13.57 -9.13
N CYS A 110 -0.55 -12.28 -8.76
CA CYS A 110 -1.24 -11.26 -9.54
C CYS A 110 -0.54 -10.94 -10.88
N GLY A 111 0.67 -11.45 -11.10
CA GLY A 111 1.49 -11.20 -12.28
C GLY A 111 1.70 -9.72 -12.52
N ALA A 112 1.22 -9.23 -13.67
CA ALA A 112 1.32 -7.82 -14.04
C ALA A 112 0.16 -6.96 -13.49
N GLY A 113 -0.71 -7.51 -12.64
CA GLY A 113 -1.71 -6.75 -11.89
C GLY A 113 -2.93 -6.28 -12.66
N ALA A 114 -3.19 -6.79 -13.88
CA ALA A 114 -4.29 -6.31 -14.71
C ALA A 114 -5.67 -6.44 -14.03
N TRP A 115 -5.93 -7.57 -13.38
CA TRP A 115 -7.18 -7.80 -12.65
C TRP A 115 -7.35 -6.84 -11.47
N ILE A 116 -6.29 -6.67 -10.66
CA ILE A 116 -6.29 -5.75 -9.51
C ILE A 116 -6.59 -4.32 -9.95
N VAL A 117 -5.91 -3.84 -10.99
CA VAL A 117 -6.07 -2.47 -11.48
C VAL A 117 -7.51 -2.23 -11.91
N ASP A 118 -8.10 -3.18 -12.63
CA ASP A 118 -9.48 -3.07 -13.10
C ASP A 118 -10.48 -3.11 -11.94
N MET A 119 -10.31 -4.02 -10.98
CA MET A 119 -11.13 -4.09 -9.77
C MET A 119 -11.03 -2.82 -8.91
N ALA A 120 -9.83 -2.23 -8.80
CA ALA A 120 -9.61 -1.01 -8.04
C ALA A 120 -10.27 0.22 -8.66
N LEU A 121 -10.37 0.25 -10.00
CA LEU A 121 -11.12 1.28 -10.72
C LEU A 121 -12.64 1.13 -10.53
N ASP A 122 -13.14 -0.10 -10.55
CA ASP A 122 -14.56 -0.40 -10.31
C ASP A 122 -14.98 -0.13 -8.84
N TYR A 123 -14.07 -0.36 -7.89
CA TYR A 123 -14.31 -0.25 -6.45
C TYR A 123 -13.32 0.72 -5.76
N PRO A 124 -13.45 2.03 -5.96
CA PRO A 124 -12.48 3.02 -5.47
C PRO A 124 -12.39 3.15 -3.95
N VAL A 125 -13.39 2.64 -3.21
CA VAL A 125 -13.42 2.63 -1.74
C VAL A 125 -12.71 1.40 -1.15
N SER A 126 -12.54 0.34 -1.94
CA SER A 126 -11.79 -0.85 -1.54
C SER A 126 -10.29 -0.67 -1.77
N VAL A 127 -9.49 -1.37 -0.99
CA VAL A 127 -8.02 -1.43 -1.13
C VAL A 127 -7.62 -2.78 -1.69
N PHE A 128 -6.73 -2.77 -2.68
CA PHE A 128 -6.27 -3.97 -3.36
C PHE A 128 -4.76 -4.13 -3.23
N VAL A 129 -4.33 -5.32 -2.84
CA VAL A 129 -2.91 -5.68 -2.72
C VAL A 129 -2.61 -6.84 -3.64
N GLY A 130 -1.65 -6.65 -4.53
CA GLY A 130 -1.14 -7.69 -5.41
C GLY A 130 0.20 -8.20 -4.93
N ILE A 131 0.33 -9.52 -4.82
CA ILE A 131 1.62 -10.15 -4.56
C ILE A 131 2.00 -11.06 -5.72
N ASP A 132 3.25 -10.98 -6.13
CA ASP A 132 3.82 -11.91 -7.11
C ASP A 132 5.32 -12.08 -6.85
N ILE A 133 5.87 -13.19 -7.32
CA ILE A 133 7.30 -13.48 -7.23
C ILE A 133 8.10 -12.71 -8.29
N ALA A 134 7.49 -12.45 -9.44
CA ALA A 134 8.09 -11.69 -10.52
C ALA A 134 7.63 -10.22 -10.43
N PRO A 135 8.55 -9.24 -10.36
CA PRO A 135 8.18 -7.83 -10.27
C PRO A 135 7.79 -7.30 -11.67
N LEU A 136 6.60 -7.68 -12.11
CA LEU A 136 6.01 -7.32 -13.41
C LEU A 136 4.93 -6.23 -13.28
N PHE A 137 4.93 -5.53 -12.15
CA PHE A 137 3.90 -4.56 -11.78
C PHE A 137 3.94 -3.30 -12.65
N PRO A 138 2.79 -2.65 -12.89
CA PRO A 138 2.74 -1.40 -13.63
C PRO A 138 3.32 -0.25 -12.80
N GLU A 139 4.02 0.69 -13.44
CA GLU A 139 4.53 1.90 -12.78
C GLU A 139 3.40 2.82 -12.33
N ASN A 140 2.31 2.87 -13.11
CA ASN A 140 1.15 3.69 -12.83
C ASN A 140 -0.04 2.80 -12.51
N HIS A 141 -0.61 2.97 -11.33
CA HIS A 141 -1.80 2.26 -10.88
C HIS A 141 -2.66 3.18 -9.99
N PRO A 142 -3.94 2.84 -9.76
CA PRO A 142 -4.80 3.58 -8.85
C PRO A 142 -4.19 3.73 -7.44
N PRO A 143 -4.53 4.80 -6.69
CA PRO A 143 -3.96 5.06 -5.37
C PRO A 143 -4.41 4.06 -4.30
N ASN A 144 -5.49 3.32 -4.55
CA ASN A 144 -6.00 2.23 -3.70
C ASN A 144 -5.40 0.86 -4.07
N VAL A 145 -4.31 0.83 -4.83
CA VAL A 145 -3.57 -0.38 -5.21
C VAL A 145 -2.16 -0.34 -4.63
N ALA A 146 -1.69 -1.47 -4.11
CA ALA A 146 -0.29 -1.69 -3.77
C ALA A 146 0.20 -3.03 -4.34
N PHE A 147 1.48 -3.08 -4.71
CA PHE A 147 2.14 -4.30 -5.19
C PHE A 147 3.33 -4.65 -4.33
N LEU A 148 3.52 -5.94 -4.05
CA LEU A 148 4.65 -6.45 -3.29
C LEU A 148 5.27 -7.64 -4.02
N MET A 149 6.60 -7.61 -4.17
CA MET A 149 7.33 -8.80 -4.57
C MET A 149 7.42 -9.76 -3.39
N CYS A 150 6.87 -10.97 -3.50
CA CYS A 150 6.80 -11.92 -2.40
C CYS A 150 7.02 -13.36 -2.89
N VAL A 151 7.80 -14.13 -2.13
CA VAL A 151 7.93 -15.59 -2.30
C VAL A 151 6.96 -16.25 -1.34
N ILE A 152 6.05 -17.07 -1.87
CA ILE A 152 5.10 -17.84 -1.06
C ILE A 152 5.73 -19.20 -0.79
N SER A 153 6.28 -19.37 0.42
CA SER A 153 6.99 -20.58 0.87
C SER A 153 6.12 -21.46 1.77
#